data_AF-A0A8T5FBG3-F1
#
_entry.id   AF-A0A8T5FBG3-F1
#
_cell.length_a   1.000
_cell.length_b   1.000
_cell.length_c   1.000
_cell.angle_alpha   90.00
_cell.angle_beta   90.00
_cell.angle_gamma   90.00
#
_symmetry.space_group_name_H-M   'P 1'
#
loop_
_entity.id
_entity.type
_entity.pdbx_description
1 polymer ?
#
loop_
_entity_poly.entity_id
_entity_poly.type
_entity_poly.pdbx_seq_one_letter_code
_entity_poly.pdbx_strand_id
1 'polypeptide(L)'
;DEFNRAEIDKAFGQLFTALRTQELKIPTNKAGKSYEDLKISDDYRIIGTLNSTDTHFLFGLSDALKSRFAYIEVGVPKRGQSETEIYYALNNALIKLKIDSSFGKIKFDHQAKKILKVGSDEKLYKKIMQAYYTLDGIRVFKKLGTAVLQLIYQNMIVGDLISVNAVTSLDNALISTVIPQIDHESSVSLNVIHALFTNNLGDFFKKQYSGINRDTYVESFKLILDYLEISNKQNLLNLYEKNKIGKDDTVWQTIREKCRLKTDNLELNLPNWTKELDELKKSQVI
;
A
#
# COMPACT_ATOMS: atom_id res chain seq x y z
N ASP A 1 2.57 -17.87 -11.82
CA ASP A 1 2.20 -16.52 -11.36
C ASP A 1 0.74 -16.28 -11.72
N GLU A 2 0.06 -15.34 -11.06
CA GLU A 2 -1.31 -14.89 -11.38
C GLU A 2 -2.34 -16.03 -11.56
N PHE A 3 -2.46 -16.90 -10.55
CA PHE A 3 -3.32 -18.08 -10.58
C PHE A 3 -4.76 -17.74 -11.02
N ASN A 4 -5.31 -16.61 -10.59
CA ASN A 4 -6.67 -16.17 -10.91
C ASN A 4 -6.93 -15.84 -12.39
N ARG A 5 -5.89 -15.68 -13.22
CA ARG A 5 -6.05 -15.29 -14.64
C ARG A 5 -6.30 -16.45 -15.60
N ALA A 6 -6.32 -17.69 -15.12
CA ALA A 6 -6.62 -18.86 -15.92
C ALA A 6 -7.76 -19.68 -15.30
N GLU A 7 -8.41 -20.51 -16.12
CA GLU A 7 -9.30 -21.57 -15.62
C GLU A 7 -8.46 -22.69 -15.00
N ILE A 8 -7.96 -22.45 -13.78
CA ILE A 8 -7.00 -23.33 -13.09
C ILE A 8 -7.53 -24.75 -12.96
N ASP A 9 -8.84 -24.91 -12.74
CA ASP A 9 -9.45 -26.22 -12.60
C ASP A 9 -9.26 -27.07 -13.87
N LYS A 10 -9.37 -26.46 -15.05
CA LYS A 10 -9.11 -27.14 -16.32
C LYS A 10 -7.63 -27.38 -16.56
N ALA A 11 -6.78 -26.41 -16.19
CA ALA A 11 -5.34 -26.53 -16.36
C ALA A 11 -4.72 -27.63 -15.49
N PHE A 12 -5.22 -27.81 -14.26
CA PHE A 12 -4.72 -28.85 -13.35
C PHE A 12 -5.26 -30.23 -13.71
N GLY A 13 -6.53 -30.37 -14.07
CA GLY A 13 -7.10 -31.65 -14.52
C GLY A 13 -6.78 -32.82 -13.56
N GLN A 14 -5.93 -33.76 -13.99
CA GLN A 14 -5.55 -34.93 -13.17
C GLN A 14 -4.60 -34.59 -12.00
N LEU A 15 -3.90 -33.45 -12.03
CA LEU A 15 -3.04 -32.99 -10.94
C LEU A 15 -3.81 -32.80 -9.63
N PHE A 16 -5.13 -32.55 -9.68
CA PHE A 16 -5.95 -32.45 -8.48
C PHE A 16 -5.89 -33.69 -7.60
N THR A 17 -5.92 -34.88 -8.20
CA THR A 17 -5.84 -36.12 -7.44
C THR A 17 -4.39 -36.42 -7.11
N ALA A 18 -3.48 -36.21 -8.07
CA ALA A 18 -2.06 -36.48 -7.94
C ALA A 18 -1.38 -35.67 -6.82
N LEU A 19 -1.82 -34.44 -6.54
CA LEU A 19 -1.27 -33.65 -5.43
C LEU A 19 -1.52 -34.25 -4.04
N ARG A 20 -2.48 -35.18 -3.91
CA ARG A 20 -2.70 -35.94 -2.67
C ARG A 20 -2.12 -37.34 -2.74
N THR A 21 -2.24 -38.02 -3.88
CA THR A 21 -1.77 -39.39 -4.03
C THR A 21 -0.28 -39.48 -4.35
N GLN A 22 0.35 -38.36 -4.74
CA GLN A 22 1.71 -38.26 -5.27
C GLN A 22 1.95 -39.15 -6.49
N GLU A 23 0.88 -39.47 -7.22
CA GLU A 23 0.91 -40.35 -8.39
C GLU A 23 0.07 -39.72 -9.49
N LEU A 24 0.70 -39.48 -10.64
CA LEU A 24 0.08 -38.89 -11.83
C LEU A 24 0.03 -39.92 -12.95
N LYS A 25 -1.13 -40.08 -13.58
CA LYS A 25 -1.29 -40.95 -14.74
C LYS A 25 -0.99 -40.17 -16.02
N ILE A 26 0.09 -40.51 -16.69
CA ILE A 26 0.48 -39.87 -17.96
C ILE A 26 0.14 -40.80 -19.14
N PRO A 27 -0.47 -40.28 -20.23
CA PRO A 27 -0.69 -41.08 -21.43
C PRO A 27 0.63 -41.63 -21.98
N THR A 28 0.62 -42.87 -22.46
CA THR A 28 1.81 -43.53 -23.03
C THR A 28 1.54 -44.09 -24.42
N ASN A 29 2.58 -44.18 -25.22
CA ASN A 29 2.57 -44.81 -26.54
C ASN A 29 3.00 -46.29 -26.48
N LYS A 30 3.19 -46.86 -25.29
CA LYS A 30 3.55 -48.29 -25.12
C LYS A 30 2.36 -49.18 -25.51
N ALA A 31 2.60 -50.11 -26.43
CA ALA A 31 1.60 -51.07 -26.89
C ALA A 31 0.97 -51.84 -25.71
N GLY A 32 -0.36 -51.84 -25.63
CA GLY A 32 -1.12 -52.50 -24.57
C GLY A 32 -1.22 -51.75 -23.24
N LYS A 33 -0.67 -50.52 -23.13
CA LYS A 33 -0.85 -49.66 -21.96
C LYS A 33 -1.45 -48.31 -22.35
N SER A 34 -2.52 -47.90 -21.67
CA SER A 34 -3.16 -46.59 -21.90
C SER A 34 -2.52 -45.46 -21.09
N TYR A 35 -1.80 -45.77 -20.00
CA TYR A 35 -1.12 -44.80 -19.16
C TYR A 35 0.10 -45.40 -18.44
N GLU A 36 0.97 -44.53 -17.94
CA GLU A 36 2.04 -44.84 -17.01
C GLU A 36 1.88 -44.01 -15.73
N ASP A 37 2.24 -44.60 -14.59
CA ASP A 37 2.22 -43.90 -13.31
C ASP A 37 3.55 -43.16 -13.13
N LEU A 38 3.46 -41.84 -13.02
CA LEU A 38 4.55 -40.94 -12.70
C LEU A 38 4.44 -40.56 -11.22
N LYS A 39 5.40 -41.00 -10.42
CA LYS A 39 5.48 -40.61 -9.01
C LYS A 39 5.96 -39.16 -8.90
N ILE A 40 5.20 -38.34 -8.18
CA ILE A 40 5.58 -36.98 -7.80
C ILE A 40 6.53 -37.09 -6.61
N SER A 41 7.68 -36.41 -6.69
CA SER A 41 8.65 -36.37 -5.60
C SER A 41 8.05 -35.75 -4.34
N ASP A 42 8.45 -36.25 -3.16
CA ASP A 42 8.06 -35.71 -1.86
C ASP A 42 8.52 -34.26 -1.65
N ASP A 43 9.51 -33.81 -2.41
CA ASP A 43 10.05 -32.44 -2.37
C ASP A 43 9.43 -31.51 -3.42
N TYR A 44 8.52 -32.01 -4.25
CA TYR A 44 7.83 -31.17 -5.22
C TYR A 44 6.90 -30.18 -4.50
N ARG A 45 7.04 -28.88 -4.82
CA ARG A 45 6.22 -27.81 -4.26
C ARG A 45 5.67 -26.94 -5.38
N ILE A 46 4.42 -26.51 -5.22
CA ILE A 46 3.80 -25.49 -6.08
C ILE A 46 3.63 -24.23 -5.25
N ILE A 47 4.16 -23.12 -5.75
CA ILE A 47 3.95 -21.79 -5.17
C ILE A 47 3.18 -20.97 -6.21
N GLY A 48 1.96 -20.59 -5.85
CA GLY A 48 1.09 -19.74 -6.65
C GLY A 48 0.93 -18.37 -6.03
N THR A 49 0.96 -17.35 -6.87
CA THR A 49 0.64 -15.96 -6.50
C THR A 49 -0.76 -15.63 -7.03
N LEU A 50 -1.51 -14.89 -6.21
CA LEU A 50 -2.88 -14.50 -6.50
C LEU A 50 -3.00 -13.00 -6.26
N ASN A 51 -3.54 -12.27 -7.22
CA ASN A 51 -3.89 -10.88 -7.00
C ASN A 51 -5.31 -10.79 -6.44
N SER A 52 -5.46 -10.39 -5.17
CA SER A 52 -6.75 -10.34 -4.50
C SER A 52 -7.60 -9.12 -4.86
N THR A 53 -7.04 -8.12 -5.57
CA THR A 53 -7.76 -6.89 -5.94
C THR A 53 -8.40 -6.94 -7.33
N ASP A 54 -8.01 -7.88 -8.19
CA ASP A 54 -8.58 -8.03 -9.54
C ASP A 54 -9.97 -8.69 -9.47
N THR A 55 -11.00 -7.90 -9.12
CA THR A 55 -12.40 -8.33 -9.11
C THR A 55 -12.97 -8.65 -10.49
N HIS A 56 -12.28 -8.24 -11.56
CA HIS A 56 -12.79 -8.31 -12.94
C HIS A 56 -12.33 -9.55 -13.73
N PHE A 57 -11.45 -10.39 -13.17
CA PHE A 57 -10.99 -11.64 -13.80
C PHE A 57 -10.71 -12.72 -12.75
N LEU A 58 -11.72 -13.11 -11.98
CA LEU A 58 -11.62 -14.22 -11.05
C LEU A 58 -12.55 -15.33 -11.52
N PHE A 59 -12.02 -16.28 -12.28
CA PHE A 59 -12.49 -17.65 -12.07
C PHE A 59 -12.20 -17.95 -10.59
N GLY A 60 -13.25 -17.96 -9.76
CA GLY A 60 -13.09 -18.26 -8.35
C GLY A 60 -12.40 -19.62 -8.22
N LEU A 61 -11.34 -19.70 -7.40
CA LEU A 61 -10.75 -21.02 -7.12
C LEU A 61 -11.83 -21.93 -6.54
N SER A 62 -11.98 -23.12 -7.13
CA SER A 62 -12.90 -24.13 -6.61
C SER A 62 -12.55 -24.49 -5.16
N ASP A 63 -13.55 -24.87 -4.38
CA ASP A 63 -13.32 -25.31 -2.99
C ASP A 63 -12.43 -26.56 -2.93
N ALA A 64 -12.49 -27.40 -3.97
CA ALA A 64 -11.58 -28.52 -4.16
C ALA A 64 -10.12 -28.06 -4.28
N LEU A 65 -9.84 -27.02 -5.08
CA LEU A 65 -8.50 -26.45 -5.21
C LEU A 65 -8.04 -25.78 -3.91
N LYS A 66 -8.93 -25.04 -3.24
CA LYS A 66 -8.64 -24.42 -1.94
C LYS A 66 -8.19 -25.45 -0.89
N SER A 67 -8.79 -26.63 -0.88
CA SER A 67 -8.42 -27.69 0.06
C SER A 67 -6.99 -28.24 -0.12
N ARG A 68 -6.31 -27.92 -1.24
CA ARG A 68 -4.98 -28.46 -1.58
C ARG A 68 -3.84 -27.46 -1.45
N PHE A 69 -4.14 -26.21 -1.15
CA PHE A 69 -3.15 -25.15 -0.98
C PHE A 69 -3.23 -24.56 0.43
N ALA A 70 -2.06 -24.22 0.98
CA ALA A 70 -2.00 -23.30 2.11
C ALA A 70 -2.10 -21.87 1.58
N TYR A 71 -2.97 -21.07 2.21
CA TYR A 71 -3.14 -19.66 1.87
C TYR A 71 -2.31 -18.78 2.77
N ILE A 72 -1.43 -17.99 2.17
CA ILE A 72 -0.61 -17.00 2.87
C ILE A 72 -0.98 -15.63 2.31
N GLU A 73 -1.69 -14.83 3.10
CA GLU A 73 -1.99 -13.43 2.73
C GLU A 73 -0.72 -12.60 2.90
N VAL A 74 -0.26 -12.01 1.80
CA VAL A 74 0.87 -11.08 1.81
C VAL A 74 0.31 -9.65 1.84
N GLY A 75 0.19 -9.10 3.04
CA GLY A 75 -0.23 -7.71 3.25
C GLY A 75 0.88 -6.69 3.00
N VAL A 76 0.54 -5.40 3.15
CA VAL A 76 1.54 -4.32 3.20
C VAL A 76 2.43 -4.49 4.45
N PRO A 77 3.72 -4.09 4.39
CA PRO A 77 4.59 -4.15 5.56
C PRO A 77 4.00 -3.39 6.75
N LYS A 78 4.25 -3.90 7.95
CA LYS A 78 3.80 -3.22 9.17
C LYS A 78 4.62 -1.94 9.36
N ARG A 79 4.03 -0.92 10.00
CA ARG A 79 4.71 0.36 10.27
C ARG A 79 6.03 0.21 11.04
N GLY A 80 6.13 -0.81 11.92
CA GLY A 80 7.38 -1.15 12.60
C GLY A 80 8.50 -1.71 11.71
N GLN A 81 8.22 -1.94 10.42
CA GLN A 81 9.16 -2.42 9.40
C GLN A 81 9.50 -1.33 8.38
N SER A 82 9.17 -0.06 8.68
CA SER A 82 9.36 1.08 7.77
C SER A 82 10.80 1.22 7.26
N GLU A 83 11.80 1.13 8.14
CA GLU A 83 13.21 1.24 7.75
C GLU A 83 13.62 0.19 6.72
N THR A 84 13.19 -1.05 6.93
CA THR A 84 13.46 -2.18 6.04
C THR A 84 12.70 -2.05 4.72
N GLU A 85 11.45 -1.59 4.76
CA GLU A 85 10.67 -1.34 3.55
C GLU A 85 11.31 -0.26 2.67
N ILE A 86 11.67 0.88 3.28
CA ILE A 86 12.34 2.00 2.60
C ILE A 86 13.64 1.51 1.95
N TYR A 87 14.45 0.75 2.70
CA TYR A 87 15.69 0.17 2.20
C TYR A 87 15.46 -0.68 0.93
N TYR A 88 14.55 -1.65 0.98
CA TYR A 88 14.33 -2.55 -0.15
C TYR A 88 13.69 -1.83 -1.34
N ALA A 89 12.70 -0.98 -1.10
CA ALA A 89 12.05 -0.21 -2.15
C ALA A 89 13.04 0.72 -2.88
N LEU A 90 13.89 1.43 -2.13
CA LEU A 90 14.89 2.33 -2.70
C LEU A 90 16.01 1.56 -3.40
N ASN A 91 16.55 0.51 -2.79
CA ASN A 91 17.61 -0.31 -3.39
C ASN A 91 17.13 -0.95 -4.71
N ASN A 92 15.91 -1.51 -4.73
CA ASN A 92 15.32 -2.09 -5.94
C ASN A 92 15.02 -1.03 -7.00
N ALA A 93 14.65 0.19 -6.61
CA ALA A 93 14.50 1.32 -7.53
C ALA A 93 15.84 1.65 -8.21
N LEU A 94 16.92 1.78 -7.45
CA LEU A 94 18.26 2.05 -7.98
C LEU A 94 18.76 0.95 -8.92
N ILE A 95 18.63 -0.32 -8.51
CA ILE A 95 18.98 -1.48 -9.35
C ILE A 95 18.21 -1.45 -10.67
N LYS A 96 16.91 -1.19 -10.63
CA LYS A 96 16.06 -1.17 -11.84
C LYS A 96 16.42 -0.03 -12.78
N LEU A 97 16.84 1.12 -12.24
CA LEU A 97 17.32 2.25 -13.03
C LEU A 97 18.76 2.06 -13.53
N LYS A 98 19.44 0.96 -13.19
CA LYS A 98 20.87 0.72 -13.48
C LYS A 98 21.77 1.87 -13.02
N ILE A 99 21.35 2.55 -11.97
CA ILE A 99 22.14 3.55 -11.29
C ILE A 99 23.05 2.78 -10.35
N ASP A 100 24.36 2.93 -10.52
CA ASP A 100 25.31 2.29 -9.62
C ASP A 100 24.99 2.68 -8.17
N SER A 101 25.24 1.76 -7.25
CA SER A 101 25.12 1.90 -5.77
C SER A 101 25.69 3.23 -5.25
N SER A 102 26.56 3.86 -6.03
CA SER A 102 27.05 5.23 -5.98
C SER A 102 26.07 6.30 -6.50
N PHE A 103 24.75 6.19 -6.27
CA PHE A 103 23.94 7.42 -6.09
C PHE A 103 24.44 8.02 -4.76
N GLY A 104 25.66 8.58 -4.78
CA GLY A 104 26.52 8.89 -3.62
C GLY A 104 25.97 9.94 -2.65
N LYS A 105 24.68 10.17 -2.77
CA LYS A 105 23.82 11.02 -1.98
C LYS A 105 23.02 10.21 -0.95
N ILE A 106 22.98 8.88 -0.94
CA ILE A 106 22.35 8.10 0.14
C ILE A 106 23.31 7.01 0.66
N LYS A 107 23.47 6.96 1.97
CA LYS A 107 24.24 5.94 2.68
C LYS A 107 23.33 4.81 3.12
N PHE A 108 23.65 3.60 2.67
CA PHE A 108 22.96 2.37 3.05
C PHE A 108 23.71 1.66 4.18
N ASP A 109 22.94 1.04 5.08
CA ASP A 109 23.41 0.00 5.99
C ASP A 109 22.81 -1.32 5.51
N HIS A 110 23.58 -2.08 4.73
CA HIS A 110 23.12 -3.34 4.15
C HIS A 110 22.95 -4.46 5.18
N GLN A 111 23.64 -4.39 6.33
CA GLN A 111 23.52 -5.38 7.40
C GLN A 111 22.21 -5.18 8.17
N ALA A 112 21.93 -3.94 8.59
CA ALA A 112 20.70 -3.61 9.28
C ALA A 112 19.51 -3.39 8.33
N LYS A 113 19.74 -3.40 7.00
CA LYS A 113 18.73 -3.18 5.96
C LYS A 113 17.98 -1.86 6.17
N LYS A 114 18.73 -0.77 6.29
CA LYS A 114 18.19 0.59 6.47
C LYS A 114 19.03 1.64 5.75
N ILE A 115 18.51 2.85 5.65
CA ILE A 115 19.25 4.02 5.16
C ILE A 115 19.67 4.91 6.34
N LEU A 116 20.84 5.51 6.25
CA LEU A 116 21.40 6.35 7.31
C LEU A 116 21.23 7.83 6.98
N LYS A 117 20.71 8.62 7.92
CA LYS A 117 20.66 10.09 7.75
C LYS A 117 22.06 10.69 7.69
N VAL A 118 22.95 10.27 8.59
CA VAL A 118 24.34 10.76 8.63
C VAL A 118 25.13 10.18 7.46
N GLY A 119 25.73 11.07 6.66
CA GLY A 119 26.46 10.70 5.44
C GLY A 119 25.58 10.56 4.20
N SER A 120 24.27 10.82 4.32
CA SER A 120 23.37 11.02 3.19
C SER A 120 23.19 12.52 2.91
N ASP A 121 22.88 12.85 1.66
CA ASP A 121 22.33 14.14 1.27
C ASP A 121 21.00 14.37 2.00
N GLU A 122 20.95 15.47 2.75
CA GLU A 122 19.82 15.77 3.63
C GLU A 122 18.52 15.97 2.83
N LYS A 123 18.59 16.66 1.68
CA LYS A 123 17.41 16.97 0.87
C LYS A 123 16.80 15.69 0.30
N LEU A 124 17.63 14.81 -0.26
CA LEU A 124 17.19 13.54 -0.81
C LEU A 124 16.68 12.60 0.29
N TYR A 125 17.35 12.53 1.44
CA TYR A 125 16.88 11.74 2.58
C TYR A 125 15.47 12.18 3.00
N LYS A 126 15.23 13.49 3.14
CA LYS A 126 13.91 14.04 3.47
C LYS A 126 12.86 13.66 2.43
N LYS A 127 13.19 13.73 1.13
CA LYS A 127 12.27 13.28 0.06
C LYS A 127 11.91 11.81 0.15
N ILE A 128 12.89 10.96 0.43
CA ILE A 128 12.70 9.51 0.56
C ILE A 128 11.76 9.20 1.74
N MET A 129 11.98 9.87 2.88
CA MET A 129 11.11 9.74 4.05
C MET A 129 9.71 10.27 3.76
N GLN A 130 9.59 11.44 3.14
CA GLN A 130 8.30 12.05 2.81
C GLN A 130 7.48 11.20 1.84
N ALA A 131 8.10 10.62 0.80
CA ALA A 131 7.44 9.66 -0.09
C ALA A 131 6.85 8.47 0.66
N TYR A 132 7.61 7.90 1.62
CA TYR A 132 7.12 6.81 2.46
C TYR A 132 5.93 7.22 3.32
N TYR A 133 6.03 8.35 4.04
CA TYR A 133 4.96 8.79 4.94
C TYR A 133 3.71 9.24 4.18
N THR A 134 3.85 9.80 2.98
CA THR A 134 2.71 10.04 2.09
C THR A 134 2.02 8.72 1.74
N LEU A 135 2.77 7.69 1.33
CA LEU A 135 2.18 6.39 1.03
C LEU A 135 1.58 5.70 2.26
N ASP A 136 2.20 5.79 3.45
CA ASP A 136 1.67 5.25 4.71
C ASP A 136 0.35 5.92 5.11
N GLY A 137 0.22 7.24 4.90
CA GLY A 137 -1.04 7.95 5.10
C GLY A 137 -2.14 7.48 4.13
N ILE A 138 -1.81 7.24 2.87
CA ILE A 138 -2.75 6.68 1.88
C ILE A 138 -3.15 5.24 2.22
N ARG A 139 -2.21 4.45 2.78
CA ARG A 139 -2.44 3.05 3.21
C ARG A 139 -3.49 2.89 4.29
N VAL A 140 -3.89 3.98 4.96
CA VAL A 140 -5.03 4.00 5.87
C VAL A 140 -6.34 3.66 5.13
N PHE A 141 -6.49 4.11 3.88
CA PHE A 141 -7.70 3.92 3.08
C PHE A 141 -7.54 2.83 2.04
N LYS A 142 -6.36 2.74 1.41
CA LYS A 142 -6.08 1.76 0.35
C LYS A 142 -4.78 1.03 0.56
N LYS A 143 -4.82 -0.30 0.70
CA LYS A 143 -3.64 -1.15 0.91
C LYS A 143 -2.72 -1.19 -0.34
N LEU A 144 -1.84 -0.20 -0.47
CA LEU A 144 -0.86 -0.11 -1.56
C LEU A 144 0.47 -0.79 -1.20
N GLY A 145 0.89 -1.79 -1.98
CA GLY A 145 2.10 -2.57 -1.72
C GLY A 145 3.42 -1.79 -1.87
N THR A 146 4.52 -2.41 -1.45
CA THR A 146 5.88 -1.84 -1.53
C THR A 146 6.32 -1.53 -2.98
N ALA A 147 5.75 -2.23 -3.97
CA ALA A 147 6.01 -1.93 -5.38
C ALA A 147 5.60 -0.50 -5.78
N VAL A 148 4.54 0.05 -5.17
CA VAL A 148 4.13 1.46 -5.38
C VAL A 148 5.18 2.40 -4.82
N LEU A 149 5.71 2.12 -3.62
CA LEU A 149 6.81 2.91 -3.04
C LEU A 149 8.06 2.88 -3.92
N GLN A 150 8.43 1.69 -4.41
CA GLN A 150 9.54 1.53 -5.35
C GLN A 150 9.32 2.35 -6.63
N LEU A 151 8.08 2.43 -7.14
CA LEU A 151 7.75 3.23 -8.33
C LEU A 151 7.82 4.73 -8.05
N ILE A 152 7.34 5.19 -6.88
CA ILE A 152 7.50 6.58 -6.43
C ILE A 152 9.00 6.96 -6.43
N TYR A 153 9.85 6.10 -5.85
CA TYR A 153 11.30 6.34 -5.84
C TYR A 153 11.90 6.38 -7.25
N GLN A 154 11.50 5.48 -8.15
CA GLN A 154 11.98 5.51 -9.54
C GLN A 154 11.64 6.82 -10.23
N ASN A 155 10.36 7.23 -10.19
CA ASN A 155 9.91 8.46 -10.85
C ASN A 155 10.57 9.71 -10.25
N MET A 156 10.73 9.75 -8.93
CA MET A 156 11.40 10.84 -8.23
C MET A 156 12.88 10.94 -8.63
N ILE A 157 13.62 9.83 -8.63
CA ILE A 157 15.04 9.79 -8.98
C ILE A 157 15.26 10.18 -10.45
N VAL A 158 14.42 9.66 -11.36
CA VAL A 158 14.47 10.05 -12.77
C VAL A 158 14.18 11.54 -12.95
N GLY A 159 13.20 12.07 -12.23
CA GLY A 159 12.89 13.52 -12.23
C GLY A 159 14.08 14.37 -11.76
N ASP A 160 14.78 13.94 -10.71
CA ASP A 160 15.99 14.62 -10.23
C ASP A 160 17.13 14.58 -11.25
N LEU A 161 17.32 13.45 -11.96
CA LEU A 161 18.38 13.29 -12.95
C LEU A 161 18.17 14.17 -14.19
N ILE A 162 16.91 14.37 -14.60
CA ILE A 162 16.54 15.20 -15.76
C ILE A 162 16.50 16.70 -15.39
N SER A 163 16.93 17.06 -14.17
CA SER A 163 16.98 18.44 -13.65
C SER A 163 15.62 19.14 -13.54
N VAL A 164 14.55 18.38 -13.29
CA VAL A 164 13.30 18.96 -12.79
C VAL A 164 13.56 19.42 -11.35
N ASN A 165 13.04 20.59 -10.95
CA ASN A 165 13.17 21.11 -9.58
C ASN A 165 12.92 19.99 -8.56
N ALA A 166 13.83 19.84 -7.58
CA ALA A 166 13.82 18.76 -6.61
C ALA A 166 12.54 18.63 -5.77
N VAL A 167 11.76 19.72 -5.61
CA VAL A 167 10.43 19.68 -4.99
C VAL A 167 9.41 19.08 -5.96
N THR A 168 9.48 19.51 -7.22
CA THR A 168 8.58 19.09 -8.29
C THR A 168 8.78 17.62 -8.68
N SER A 169 9.99 17.06 -8.51
CA SER A 169 10.24 15.64 -8.80
C SER A 169 9.48 14.69 -7.87
N LEU A 170 9.39 15.00 -6.57
CA LEU A 170 8.59 14.22 -5.62
C LEU A 170 7.08 14.43 -5.86
N ASP A 171 6.66 15.68 -6.09
CA ASP A 171 5.27 16.02 -6.45
C ASP A 171 4.79 15.18 -7.65
N ASN A 172 5.53 15.23 -8.75
CA ASN A 172 5.19 14.51 -9.97
C ASN A 172 5.23 12.99 -9.78
N ALA A 173 6.18 12.48 -8.99
CA ALA A 173 6.27 11.07 -8.67
C ALA A 173 5.03 10.59 -7.90
N LEU A 174 4.59 11.34 -6.89
CA LEU A 174 3.38 11.01 -6.13
C LEU A 174 2.13 11.11 -6.99
N ILE A 175 1.99 12.18 -7.79
CA ILE A 175 0.83 12.36 -8.67
C ILE A 175 0.72 11.20 -9.66
N SER A 176 1.80 10.92 -10.42
CA SER A 176 1.79 9.90 -11.47
C SER A 176 1.60 8.47 -10.97
N THR A 177 1.85 8.20 -9.68
CA THR A 177 1.82 6.83 -9.13
C THR A 177 0.67 6.60 -8.16
N VAL A 178 0.29 7.59 -7.35
CA VAL A 178 -0.70 7.43 -6.29
C VAL A 178 -2.09 7.89 -6.73
N ILE A 179 -2.21 8.99 -7.49
CA ILE A 179 -3.53 9.50 -7.92
C ILE A 179 -4.33 8.45 -8.70
N PRO A 180 -3.77 7.76 -9.72
CA PRO A 180 -4.49 6.70 -10.43
C PRO A 180 -4.84 5.48 -9.56
N GLN A 181 -4.23 5.35 -8.39
CA GLN A 181 -4.53 4.26 -7.47
C GLN A 181 -5.70 4.62 -6.56
N ILE A 182 -5.96 5.90 -6.29
CA ILE A 182 -7.00 6.34 -5.34
C ILE A 182 -8.18 7.03 -6.00
N ASP A 183 -8.19 7.16 -7.32
CA ASP A 183 -9.21 7.89 -8.08
C ASP A 183 -10.63 7.30 -7.96
N HIS A 184 -10.73 5.99 -7.72
CA HIS A 184 -11.98 5.28 -7.46
C HIS A 184 -12.33 5.13 -5.97
N GLU A 185 -11.56 5.73 -5.06
CA GLU A 185 -11.90 5.74 -3.64
C GLU A 185 -13.15 6.60 -3.37
N SER A 186 -13.87 6.28 -2.30
CA SER A 186 -15.08 7.03 -1.93
C SER A 186 -14.79 8.52 -1.70
N SER A 187 -15.77 9.38 -2.01
CA SER A 187 -15.68 10.82 -1.75
C SER A 187 -15.35 11.13 -0.29
N VAL A 188 -15.86 10.34 0.66
CA VAL A 188 -15.51 10.42 2.10
C VAL A 188 -14.02 10.17 2.31
N SER A 189 -13.46 9.11 1.72
CA SER A 189 -12.04 8.77 1.86
C SER A 189 -11.14 9.83 1.23
N LEU A 190 -11.47 10.30 0.03
CA LEU A 190 -10.74 11.37 -0.66
C LEU A 190 -10.72 12.69 0.13
N ASN A 191 -11.85 13.06 0.75
CA ASN A 191 -11.94 14.22 1.63
C ASN A 191 -11.00 14.11 2.83
N VAL A 192 -10.92 12.93 3.46
CA VAL A 192 -10.06 12.71 4.63
C VAL A 192 -8.60 12.63 4.23
N ILE A 193 -8.27 11.99 3.09
CA ILE A 193 -6.93 11.99 2.49
C ILE A 193 -6.46 13.42 2.26
N HIS A 194 -7.29 14.26 1.63
CA HIS A 194 -6.97 15.67 1.42
C HIS A 194 -6.74 16.40 2.76
N ALA A 195 -7.59 16.20 3.77
CA ALA A 195 -7.44 16.81 5.08
C ALA A 195 -6.16 16.38 5.82
N LEU A 196 -5.73 15.13 5.62
CA LEU A 196 -4.50 14.56 6.18
C LEU A 196 -3.26 15.29 5.63
N PHE A 197 -3.21 15.51 4.31
CA PHE A 197 -2.04 16.13 3.65
C PHE A 197 -2.07 17.67 3.63
N THR A 198 -3.16 18.30 4.07
CA THR A 198 -3.27 19.76 4.24
C THR A 198 -3.14 20.20 5.70
N ASN A 199 -2.74 19.30 6.61
CA ASN A 199 -2.63 19.52 8.05
C ASN A 199 -3.91 20.13 8.67
N ASN A 200 -5.07 19.74 8.13
CA ASN A 200 -6.38 20.27 8.50
C ASN A 200 -7.27 19.16 9.08
N LEU A 201 -6.69 18.03 9.47
CA LEU A 201 -7.45 16.83 9.83
C LEU A 201 -8.37 17.02 11.05
N GLY A 202 -7.89 17.68 12.11
CA GLY A 202 -8.68 17.92 13.31
C GLY A 202 -9.86 18.88 13.06
N ASP A 203 -9.61 19.98 12.35
CA ASP A 203 -10.65 20.96 12.02
C ASP A 203 -11.64 20.40 10.98
N PHE A 204 -11.15 19.58 10.04
CA PHE A 204 -11.98 18.84 9.10
C PHE A 204 -12.98 17.95 9.83
N PHE A 205 -12.54 17.07 10.74
CA PHE A 205 -13.46 16.19 11.46
C PHE A 205 -14.38 16.96 12.41
N LYS A 206 -13.91 18.06 13.01
CA LYS A 206 -14.76 18.96 13.81
C LYS A 206 -15.90 19.54 12.98
N LYS A 207 -15.61 19.97 11.74
CA LYS A 207 -16.61 20.46 10.79
C LYS A 207 -17.58 19.37 10.38
N GLN A 208 -17.09 18.17 10.02
CA GLN A 208 -17.97 17.05 9.66
C GLN A 208 -18.85 16.59 10.82
N TYR A 209 -18.31 16.59 12.05
CA TYR A 209 -19.05 16.26 13.27
C TYR A 209 -20.25 17.17 13.50
N SER A 210 -20.12 18.46 13.13
CA SER A 210 -21.18 19.45 13.24
C SER A 210 -22.15 19.43 12.05
N GLY A 211 -21.87 18.62 11.03
CA GLY A 211 -22.60 18.56 9.78
C GLY A 211 -23.66 17.45 9.74
N ILE A 212 -24.51 17.50 8.71
CA ILE A 212 -25.60 16.54 8.47
C ILE A 212 -25.03 15.15 8.11
N ASN A 213 -23.86 15.09 7.47
CA ASN A 213 -23.23 13.86 6.99
C ASN A 213 -22.29 13.22 8.01
N ARG A 214 -22.39 13.52 9.31
CA ARG A 214 -21.47 12.97 10.33
C ARG A 214 -21.34 11.45 10.24
N ASP A 215 -22.48 10.76 10.10
CA ASP A 215 -22.51 9.30 10.16
C ASP A 215 -21.73 8.63 9.02
N THR A 216 -21.57 9.32 7.87
CA THR A 216 -20.77 8.81 6.75
C THR A 216 -19.25 8.85 7.03
N TYR A 217 -18.80 9.63 8.01
CA TYR A 217 -17.38 9.79 8.36
C TYR A 217 -16.94 8.93 9.54
N VAL A 218 -17.83 8.18 10.19
CA VAL A 218 -17.53 7.38 11.39
C VAL A 218 -16.41 6.37 11.12
N GLU A 219 -16.49 5.64 10.00
CA GLU A 219 -15.48 4.64 9.63
C GLU A 219 -14.12 5.29 9.37
N SER A 220 -14.08 6.35 8.55
CA SER A 220 -12.84 7.09 8.30
C SER A 220 -12.25 7.73 9.56
N PHE A 221 -13.11 8.18 10.49
CA PHE A 221 -12.66 8.69 11.78
C PHE A 221 -11.98 7.60 12.61
N LYS A 222 -12.57 6.41 12.68
CA LYS A 222 -11.95 5.24 13.34
C LYS A 222 -10.58 4.92 12.72
N LEU A 223 -10.49 4.83 11.40
CA LEU A 223 -9.24 4.55 10.68
C LEU A 223 -8.13 5.56 11.02
N ILE A 224 -8.49 6.84 11.11
CA ILE A 224 -7.55 7.91 11.49
C ILE A 224 -7.14 7.81 12.97
N LEU A 225 -8.05 7.54 13.88
CA LEU A 225 -7.69 7.34 15.30
C LEU A 225 -6.73 6.16 15.49
N ASP A 226 -6.91 5.10 14.70
CA ASP A 226 -6.00 3.96 14.66
C ASP A 226 -4.63 4.34 14.08
N TYR A 227 -4.61 5.11 12.99
CA TYR A 227 -3.38 5.60 12.35
C TYR A 227 -2.56 6.54 13.26
N LEU A 228 -3.23 7.43 13.99
CA LEU A 228 -2.64 8.39 14.92
C LEU A 228 -2.29 7.77 16.28
N GLU A 229 -2.59 6.49 16.49
CA GLU A 229 -2.32 5.75 17.73
C GLU A 229 -2.91 6.46 18.97
N ILE A 230 -4.16 6.89 18.87
CA ILE A 230 -4.86 7.61 19.95
C ILE A 230 -5.24 6.64 21.09
N SER A 231 -4.71 6.88 22.30
CA SER A 231 -4.86 5.98 23.44
C SER A 231 -6.32 5.73 23.86
N ASN A 232 -7.19 6.73 23.79
CA ASN A 232 -8.61 6.66 24.16
C ASN A 232 -9.56 6.51 22.96
N LYS A 233 -9.07 5.98 21.83
CA LYS A 233 -9.81 5.90 20.56
C LYS A 233 -11.21 5.29 20.64
N GLN A 234 -11.40 4.22 21.42
CA GLN A 234 -12.71 3.56 21.56
C GLN A 234 -13.74 4.48 22.22
N ASN A 235 -13.31 5.24 23.23
CA ASN A 235 -14.18 6.22 23.88
C ASN A 235 -14.49 7.37 22.92
N LEU A 236 -13.48 7.90 22.23
CA LEU A 236 -13.68 8.98 21.26
C LEU A 236 -14.60 8.59 20.10
N LEU A 237 -14.46 7.37 19.57
CA LEU A 237 -15.35 6.84 18.54
C LEU A 237 -16.80 6.76 19.03
N ASN A 238 -17.01 6.20 20.22
CA ASN A 238 -18.33 6.13 20.85
C ASN A 238 -18.95 7.52 21.07
N LEU A 239 -18.14 8.52 21.47
CA LEU A 239 -18.60 9.90 21.64
C LEU A 239 -18.94 10.55 20.29
N TYR A 240 -18.15 10.27 19.25
CA TYR A 240 -18.40 10.75 17.89
C TYR A 240 -19.73 10.21 17.36
N GLU A 241 -19.93 8.89 17.44
CA GLU A 241 -21.17 8.21 17.01
C GLU A 241 -22.41 8.71 17.76
N LYS A 242 -22.29 8.92 19.08
CA LYS A 242 -23.43 9.32 19.93
C LYS A 242 -23.70 10.83 19.93
N ASN A 243 -22.96 11.62 19.16
CA ASN A 243 -23.03 13.08 19.20
C ASN A 243 -22.75 13.68 20.60
N LYS A 244 -21.76 13.12 21.30
CA LYS A 244 -21.40 13.49 22.67
C LYS A 244 -19.98 14.03 22.83
N ILE A 245 -19.26 14.26 21.74
CA ILE A 245 -18.08 15.12 21.80
C ILE A 245 -18.61 16.51 22.19
N GLY A 246 -18.29 16.95 23.41
CA GLY A 246 -18.74 18.22 23.94
C GLY A 246 -18.25 19.41 23.10
N LYS A 247 -18.62 20.63 23.51
CA LYS A 247 -18.10 21.86 22.88
C LYS A 247 -16.60 22.10 23.15
N ASP A 248 -15.99 21.26 23.98
CA ASP A 248 -14.58 21.36 24.32
C ASP A 248 -13.69 20.97 23.13
N ASP A 249 -12.69 21.81 22.87
CA ASP A 249 -11.77 21.67 21.74
C ASP A 249 -10.59 20.74 22.03
N THR A 250 -10.44 20.28 23.27
CA THR A 250 -9.36 19.39 23.72
C THR A 250 -9.19 18.13 22.87
N VAL A 251 -10.30 17.50 22.47
CA VAL A 251 -10.27 16.31 21.60
C VAL A 251 -9.67 16.63 20.24
N TRP A 252 -10.13 17.72 19.62
CA TRP A 252 -9.65 18.14 18.30
C TRP A 252 -8.21 18.64 18.36
N GLN A 253 -7.80 19.29 19.45
CA GLN A 253 -6.40 19.65 19.72
C GLN A 253 -5.50 18.42 19.79
N THR A 254 -5.94 17.38 20.49
CA THR A 254 -5.19 16.11 20.59
C THR A 254 -4.98 15.48 19.21
N ILE A 255 -6.02 15.48 18.37
CA ILE A 255 -5.93 14.97 16.99
C ILE A 255 -4.98 15.83 16.16
N ARG A 256 -5.06 17.17 16.26
CA ARG A 256 -4.15 18.09 15.55
C ARG A 256 -2.69 17.86 15.97
N GLU A 257 -2.42 17.73 17.27
CA GLU A 257 -1.07 17.50 17.78
C GLU A 257 -0.51 16.14 17.31
N LYS A 258 -1.30 15.07 17.41
CA LYS A 258 -0.90 13.74 16.98
C LYS A 258 -0.70 13.65 15.47
N CYS A 259 -1.57 14.31 14.70
CA CYS A 259 -1.39 14.47 13.26
C CYS A 259 -0.08 15.18 12.97
N ARG A 260 0.18 16.32 13.61
CA ARG A 260 1.41 17.09 13.46
C ARG A 260 2.65 16.22 13.70
N LEU A 261 2.70 15.48 14.82
CA LEU A 261 3.83 14.59 15.15
C LEU A 261 4.06 13.49 14.10
N LYS A 262 3.00 12.92 13.51
CA LYS A 262 3.12 11.94 12.42
C LYS A 262 3.55 12.61 11.10
N THR A 263 3.17 13.86 10.88
CA THR A 263 3.50 14.65 9.69
C THR A 263 4.76 15.50 9.83
N ASP A 264 5.45 15.49 10.97
CA ASP A 264 6.70 16.24 11.18
C ASP A 264 7.79 15.81 10.17
N ASN A 265 7.67 14.61 9.59
CA ASN A 265 8.53 14.13 8.50
C ASN A 265 8.09 14.56 7.08
N LEU A 266 6.99 15.30 6.93
CA LEU A 266 6.47 15.87 5.68
C LEU A 266 6.96 17.33 5.52
N GLU A 267 8.26 17.56 5.69
CA GLU A 267 8.84 18.92 5.73
C GLU A 267 8.79 19.67 4.39
N LEU A 268 8.66 18.97 3.25
CA LEU A 268 8.64 19.61 1.94
C LEU A 268 7.22 20.04 1.56
N ASN A 269 7.10 21.28 1.07
CA ASN A 269 5.87 21.77 0.47
C ASN A 269 5.62 21.04 -0.86
N LEU A 270 4.49 20.34 -0.97
CA LEU A 270 4.06 19.58 -2.15
C LEU A 270 2.81 20.26 -2.76
N PRO A 271 2.97 21.42 -3.42
CA PRO A 271 1.84 22.22 -3.89
C PRO A 271 1.05 21.52 -5.01
N ASN A 272 1.73 20.81 -5.92
CA ASN A 272 1.03 20.15 -7.02
C ASN A 272 0.28 18.92 -6.52
N TRP A 273 0.85 18.15 -5.60
CA TRP A 273 0.16 17.04 -4.95
C TRP A 273 -1.14 17.50 -4.27
N THR A 274 -1.06 18.59 -3.50
CA THR A 274 -2.22 19.13 -2.79
C THR A 274 -3.30 19.63 -3.76
N LYS A 275 -2.88 20.32 -4.84
CA LYS A 275 -3.78 20.78 -5.90
C LYS A 275 -4.47 19.61 -6.60
N GLU A 276 -3.73 18.56 -6.95
CA GLU A 276 -4.30 17.41 -7.65
C GLU A 276 -5.30 16.63 -6.76
N LEU A 277 -5.02 16.51 -5.46
CA LEU A 277 -5.99 15.96 -4.50
C LEU A 277 -7.28 16.81 -4.42
N ASP A 278 -7.17 18.13 -4.52
CA ASP A 278 -8.34 19.02 -4.54
C ASP A 278 -9.16 18.85 -5.83
N GLU A 279 -8.51 18.74 -6.99
CA GLU A 279 -9.16 18.46 -8.27
C GLU A 279 -9.83 17.09 -8.30
N LEU A 280 -9.16 16.04 -7.78
CA LEU A 280 -9.72 14.69 -7.68
C LEU A 280 -10.95 14.65 -6.78
N LYS A 281 -10.95 15.41 -5.67
CA LYS A 281 -12.12 15.56 -4.81
C LYS A 281 -13.28 16.23 -5.54
N LYS A 282 -13.02 17.24 -6.37
CA LYS A 282 -14.07 17.96 -7.14
C LYS A 282 -14.70 17.08 -8.22
N SER A 283 -13.90 16.25 -8.90
CA SER A 283 -14.41 15.38 -9.98
C SER A 283 -15.39 14.31 -9.49
N GLN A 284 -15.28 13.91 -8.22
CA GLN A 284 -16.16 12.94 -7.54
C GLN A 284 -17.48 13.54 -7.01
N VAL A 285 -17.67 14.86 -7.11
CA VAL A 285 -18.90 15.55 -6.68
C VAL A 285 -19.88 15.78 -7.86
N ILE A 286 -19.44 15.45 -9.09
CA ILE A 286 -20.22 15.50 -10.33
C ILE A 286 -20.88 14.14 -10.57
#